data_AF-A0A1H9MQB9-F1
#
_entry.id   AF-A0A1H9MQB9-F1
#
_cell.length_a   1.000
_cell.length_b   1.000
_cell.length_c   1.000
_cell.angle_alpha   90.00
_cell.angle_beta   90.00
_cell.angle_gamma   90.00
#
_symmetry.space_group_name_H-M   'P 1'
#
loop_
_entity.id
_entity.type
_entity.pdbx_description
1 polymer ?
#
loop_
_entity_poly.entity_id
_entity_poly.type
_entity_poly.pdbx_seq_one_letter_code
_entity_poly.pdbx_strand_id
1 'polypeptide(L)'
;MPNIMDDMSIAFPHLGIYLKYVPKSFTVFGFRIAMYGLIIGIGVLCGVSLAAHIAKKTGQNPDWYWDLAIYLLIFSIMGARLYYVIFAWDYYKNDPIEILNIRNGGLAIYGGVIVGFITLAVYVKLKHKSYRLMADTGIFGVIMGQIIGRWGNFTNREAFGDYTDSLFAMRLPVSMVRSIEITDKMQAHMSTATNYIQVHPTFLYESLWNVLILTLMLLYIKHKKFHGEVALLYLGGYGFGRGLIESLRTDQLHLPGTSIPVSQLLGFTLFAFALITDIAVRIYMKKNSYVILPSDEVINENVRLDMEAEAENKEDAEGKDEEENEAEEKPEDNTEDDTETK
;
A
#
# COMPACT_ATOMS: atom_id res chain seq x y z
N MET A 1 -34.81 21.86 -11.09
CA MET A 1 -34.46 20.53 -10.54
C MET A 1 -35.53 20.14 -9.54
N PRO A 2 -35.86 18.85 -9.38
CA PRO A 2 -36.81 18.46 -8.35
C PRO A 2 -36.24 18.79 -6.97
N ASN A 3 -37.07 19.35 -6.09
CA ASN A 3 -36.68 19.62 -4.70
C ASN A 3 -36.51 18.30 -3.92
N ILE A 4 -37.03 17.19 -4.45
CA ILE A 4 -37.00 15.87 -3.84
C ILE A 4 -36.16 14.93 -4.72
N MET A 5 -35.25 14.19 -4.12
CA MET A 5 -34.44 13.14 -4.73
C MET A 5 -34.84 11.77 -4.18
N ASP A 6 -34.92 10.75 -5.04
CA ASP A 6 -35.07 9.37 -4.60
C ASP A 6 -33.80 8.90 -3.88
N ASP A 7 -33.92 7.95 -2.94
CA ASP A 7 -32.80 7.44 -2.14
C ASP A 7 -31.60 6.98 -2.99
N MET A 8 -31.85 6.35 -4.14
CA MET A 8 -30.79 5.85 -5.01
C MET A 8 -30.26 6.91 -5.98
N SER A 9 -30.77 8.14 -5.94
CA SER A 9 -30.34 9.22 -6.82
C SER A 9 -29.05 9.88 -6.35
N ILE A 10 -28.24 10.34 -7.30
CA ILE A 10 -27.11 11.26 -7.07
C ILE A 10 -27.14 12.30 -8.20
N ALA A 11 -26.88 13.57 -7.89
CA ALA A 11 -26.89 14.64 -8.90
C ALA A 11 -25.67 15.55 -8.78
N PHE A 12 -25.19 16.04 -9.92
CA PHE A 12 -24.19 17.12 -10.02
C PHE A 12 -24.87 18.31 -10.69
N PRO A 13 -25.56 19.18 -9.92
CA PRO A 13 -26.44 20.22 -10.45
C PRO A 13 -25.78 21.12 -11.49
N HIS A 14 -24.57 21.59 -11.23
CA HIS A 14 -23.88 22.55 -12.11
C HIS A 14 -23.26 21.91 -13.35
N LEU A 15 -23.16 20.58 -13.39
CA LEU A 15 -22.76 19.82 -14.58
C LEU A 15 -23.95 19.32 -15.39
N GLY A 16 -25.18 19.50 -14.90
CA GLY A 16 -26.38 18.95 -15.52
C GLY A 16 -26.45 17.41 -15.51
N ILE A 17 -25.70 16.74 -14.64
CA ILE A 17 -25.66 15.28 -14.54
C ILE A 17 -26.62 14.81 -13.44
N TYR A 18 -27.52 13.89 -13.79
CA TYR A 18 -28.49 13.30 -12.85
C TYR A 18 -28.50 11.79 -13.00
N LEU A 19 -28.05 11.11 -11.96
CA LEU A 19 -27.99 9.67 -11.89
C LEU A 19 -29.18 9.20 -11.07
N LYS A 20 -30.21 8.65 -11.73
CA LYS A 20 -31.45 8.23 -11.07
C LYS A 20 -31.26 7.02 -10.15
N TYR A 21 -30.27 6.17 -10.45
CA TYR A 21 -30.08 4.92 -9.74
C TYR A 21 -28.61 4.55 -9.62
N VAL A 22 -28.04 4.77 -8.44
CA VAL A 22 -26.68 4.37 -8.04
C VAL A 22 -26.77 3.39 -6.88
N PRO A 23 -26.76 2.06 -7.11
CA PRO A 23 -26.97 1.08 -6.04
C PRO A 23 -25.78 1.00 -5.08
N LYS A 24 -26.05 0.69 -3.80
CA LYS A 24 -25.00 0.30 -2.82
C LYS A 24 -24.60 -1.18 -2.94
N SER A 25 -25.51 -2.01 -3.45
CA SER A 25 -25.34 -3.45 -3.60
C SER A 25 -26.29 -4.01 -4.63
N PHE A 26 -25.98 -5.19 -5.17
CA PHE A 26 -26.89 -5.97 -6.00
C PHE A 26 -26.90 -7.43 -5.52
N THR A 27 -27.91 -8.20 -5.95
CA THR A 27 -28.08 -9.60 -5.54
C THR A 27 -27.92 -10.51 -6.74
N VAL A 28 -27.13 -11.57 -6.58
CA VAL A 28 -26.92 -12.62 -7.59
C VAL A 28 -27.22 -13.95 -6.94
N PHE A 29 -28.22 -14.69 -7.44
CA PHE A 29 -28.65 -15.99 -6.88
C PHE A 29 -28.90 -15.97 -5.36
N GLY A 30 -29.53 -14.90 -4.84
CA GLY A 30 -29.78 -14.72 -3.40
C GLY A 30 -28.56 -14.24 -2.58
N PHE A 31 -27.39 -14.11 -3.21
CA PHE A 31 -26.18 -13.60 -2.57
C PHE A 31 -26.02 -12.10 -2.82
N ARG A 32 -26.01 -11.30 -1.73
CA ARG A 32 -25.84 -9.85 -1.80
C ARG A 32 -24.36 -9.48 -1.94
N ILE A 33 -24.04 -8.72 -2.98
CA ILE A 33 -22.70 -8.21 -3.30
C ILE A 33 -22.70 -6.69 -3.11
N ALA A 34 -21.82 -6.18 -2.26
CA ALA A 34 -21.64 -4.74 -2.07
C ALA A 34 -20.84 -4.15 -3.24
N MET A 35 -21.30 -3.02 -3.79
CA MET A 35 -20.60 -2.31 -4.85
C MET A 35 -19.20 -1.87 -4.41
N TYR A 36 -19.06 -1.45 -3.15
CA TYR A 36 -17.79 -1.07 -2.56
C TYR A 36 -16.74 -2.19 -2.63
N GLY A 37 -17.13 -3.41 -2.25
CA GLY A 37 -16.24 -4.58 -2.32
C GLY A 37 -15.88 -4.97 -3.74
N LEU A 38 -16.84 -4.90 -4.67
CA LEU A 38 -16.59 -5.15 -6.09
C LEU A 38 -15.58 -4.14 -6.67
N ILE A 39 -15.78 -2.84 -6.39
CA ILE A 39 -14.90 -1.76 -6.86
C ILE A 39 -13.49 -1.92 -6.28
N ILE A 40 -13.35 -2.27 -5.00
CA ILE A 40 -12.04 -2.57 -4.39
C ILE A 40 -11.39 -3.77 -5.07
N GLY A 41 -12.13 -4.85 -5.31
CA GLY A 41 -11.61 -6.03 -6.00
C GLY A 41 -11.07 -5.70 -7.40
N ILE A 42 -11.82 -4.90 -8.17
CA ILE A 42 -11.38 -4.37 -9.47
C ILE A 42 -10.12 -3.51 -9.29
N GLY A 43 -10.10 -2.63 -8.28
CA GLY A 43 -8.94 -1.79 -7.96
C GLY A 43 -7.68 -2.59 -7.65
N VAL A 44 -7.80 -3.68 -6.90
CA VAL A 44 -6.68 -4.61 -6.62
C VAL A 44 -6.19 -5.26 -7.91
N LEU A 45 -7.09 -5.80 -8.74
CA LEU A 45 -6.72 -6.45 -10.00
C LEU A 45 -6.05 -5.48 -10.98
N CYS A 46 -6.60 -4.28 -11.14
CA CYS A 46 -6.00 -3.23 -11.96
C CYS A 46 -4.64 -2.77 -11.39
N GLY A 47 -4.54 -2.66 -10.07
CA GLY A 47 -3.32 -2.27 -9.38
C GLY A 47 -2.18 -3.26 -9.59
N VAL A 48 -2.41 -4.55 -9.30
CA VAL A 48 -1.39 -5.59 -9.53
C VAL A 48 -1.05 -5.72 -11.02
N SER A 49 -2.04 -5.62 -11.91
CA SER A 49 -1.80 -5.66 -13.35
C SER A 49 -0.90 -4.50 -13.82
N LEU A 50 -1.13 -3.30 -13.29
CA LEU A 50 -0.27 -2.15 -13.61
C LEU A 50 1.14 -2.33 -13.03
N ALA A 51 1.27 -2.75 -11.77
CA ALA A 51 2.58 -3.00 -11.16
C ALA A 51 3.37 -4.06 -11.95
N ALA A 52 2.73 -5.17 -12.33
CA ALA A 52 3.29 -6.22 -13.17
C ALA A 52 3.67 -5.71 -14.58
N HIS A 53 2.86 -4.83 -15.18
CA HIS A 53 3.19 -4.19 -16.45
C HIS A 53 4.43 -3.28 -16.34
N ILE A 54 4.52 -2.49 -15.28
CA ILE A 54 5.69 -1.63 -15.01
C ILE A 54 6.92 -2.47 -14.70
N ALA A 55 6.79 -3.56 -13.96
CA ALA A 55 7.86 -4.52 -13.71
C ALA A 55 8.44 -5.03 -15.03
N LYS A 56 7.58 -5.52 -15.94
CA LYS A 56 7.99 -5.98 -17.27
C LYS A 56 8.71 -4.88 -18.06
N LYS A 57 8.21 -3.65 -18.03
CA LYS A 57 8.82 -2.50 -18.72
C LYS A 57 10.16 -2.05 -18.14
N THR A 58 10.42 -2.39 -16.88
CA THR A 58 11.64 -2.01 -16.15
C THR A 58 12.60 -3.17 -15.96
N GLY A 59 12.41 -4.27 -16.70
CA GLY A 59 13.31 -5.44 -16.69
C GLY A 59 13.11 -6.40 -15.51
N GLN A 60 12.10 -6.18 -14.67
CA GLN A 60 11.82 -7.02 -13.51
C GLN A 60 10.86 -8.15 -13.84
N ASN A 61 10.90 -9.23 -13.07
CA ASN A 61 9.94 -10.33 -13.21
C ASN A 61 8.55 -9.89 -12.71
N PRO A 62 7.50 -9.89 -13.55
CA PRO A 62 6.14 -9.56 -13.16
C PRO A 62 5.55 -10.49 -12.09
N ASP A 63 5.98 -11.76 -12.05
CA ASP A 63 5.46 -12.75 -11.11
C ASP A 63 5.78 -12.40 -9.67
N TRP A 64 6.89 -11.67 -9.42
CA TRP A 64 7.20 -11.18 -8.08
C TRP A 64 6.10 -10.29 -7.50
N TYR A 65 5.39 -9.56 -8.36
CA TYR A 65 4.33 -8.63 -7.99
C TYR A 65 2.98 -9.33 -7.86
N TRP A 66 2.72 -10.34 -8.68
CA TRP A 66 1.55 -11.21 -8.52
C TRP A 66 1.61 -12.02 -7.21
N ASP A 67 2.75 -12.68 -6.97
CA ASP A 67 3.03 -13.40 -5.72
C ASP A 67 2.85 -12.47 -4.51
N LEU A 68 3.52 -11.31 -4.54
CA LEU A 68 3.43 -10.32 -3.46
C LEU A 68 1.99 -9.85 -3.23
N ALA A 69 1.21 -9.60 -4.28
CA ALA A 69 -0.17 -9.15 -4.15
C ALA A 69 -1.07 -10.21 -3.46
N ILE A 70 -0.86 -11.50 -3.77
CA ILE A 70 -1.59 -12.60 -3.13
C ILE A 70 -1.26 -12.64 -1.63
N TYR A 71 0.02 -12.60 -1.28
CA TYR A 71 0.43 -12.58 0.13
C TYR A 71 -0.09 -11.34 0.86
N LEU A 72 0.03 -10.15 0.25
CA LEU A 72 -0.48 -8.91 0.82
C LEU A 72 -1.98 -8.98 1.08
N LEU A 73 -2.77 -9.50 0.13
CA LEU A 73 -4.22 -9.60 0.29
C LEU A 73 -4.59 -10.49 1.49
N ILE A 74 -4.00 -11.69 1.56
CA ILE A 74 -4.30 -12.67 2.60
C ILE A 74 -3.87 -12.14 3.98
N PHE A 75 -2.61 -11.73 4.12
CA PHE A 75 -2.07 -11.30 5.41
C PHE A 75 -2.64 -9.95 5.86
N SER A 76 -2.93 -9.01 4.96
CA SER A 76 -3.52 -7.72 5.35
C SER A 76 -4.97 -7.88 5.83
N ILE A 77 -5.76 -8.78 5.22
CA ILE A 77 -7.12 -9.07 5.71
C ILE A 77 -7.06 -9.69 7.11
N MET A 78 -6.16 -10.66 7.33
CA MET A 78 -5.96 -11.26 8.65
C MET A 78 -5.49 -10.23 9.68
N GLY A 79 -4.55 -9.36 9.31
CA GLY A 79 -4.06 -8.28 10.16
C GLY A 79 -5.15 -7.27 10.52
N ALA A 80 -5.97 -6.87 9.54
CA ALA A 80 -7.08 -5.95 9.76
C ALA A 80 -8.12 -6.54 10.72
N ARG A 81 -8.39 -7.85 10.62
CA ARG A 81 -9.30 -8.54 11.52
C ARG A 81 -8.72 -8.68 12.91
N LEU A 82 -7.49 -9.17 13.03
CA LEU A 82 -6.81 -9.37 14.31
C LEU A 82 -6.73 -8.06 15.10
N TYR A 83 -6.32 -6.98 14.44
CA TYR A 83 -6.27 -5.66 15.06
C TYR A 83 -7.64 -5.24 15.59
N TYR A 84 -8.70 -5.36 14.78
CA TYR A 84 -10.05 -5.02 15.23
C TYR A 84 -10.46 -5.83 16.48
N VAL A 85 -10.21 -7.14 16.47
CA VAL A 85 -10.56 -8.05 17.57
C VAL A 85 -9.81 -7.69 18.86
N ILE A 86 -8.53 -7.31 18.78
CA ILE A 86 -7.74 -6.88 19.95
C ILE A 86 -8.39 -5.68 20.63
N PHE A 87 -8.82 -4.67 19.87
CA PHE A 87 -9.47 -3.47 20.43
C PHE A 87 -10.93 -3.68 20.81
N ALA A 88 -11.56 -4.74 20.31
CA ALA A 88 -12.95 -5.12 20.62
C ALA A 88 -13.02 -6.42 21.45
N TRP A 89 -11.99 -6.75 22.23
CA TRP A 89 -11.85 -8.05 22.89
C TRP A 89 -13.02 -8.41 23.80
N ASP A 90 -13.60 -7.42 24.48
CA ASP A 90 -14.75 -7.62 25.36
C ASP A 90 -15.98 -8.21 24.66
N TYR A 91 -16.13 -7.95 23.37
CA TYR A 91 -17.19 -8.52 22.55
C TYR A 91 -16.90 -10.00 22.21
N TYR A 92 -15.64 -10.33 21.87
CA TYR A 92 -15.26 -11.66 21.37
C TYR A 92 -14.91 -12.68 22.46
N LYS A 93 -14.56 -12.24 23.69
CA LYS A 93 -14.07 -13.13 24.75
C LYS A 93 -15.03 -14.27 25.12
N ASN A 94 -16.34 -14.07 24.92
CA ASN A 94 -17.37 -15.05 25.26
C ASN A 94 -17.77 -15.94 24.08
N ASP A 95 -17.46 -15.54 22.84
CA ASP A 95 -17.67 -16.36 21.65
C ASP A 95 -16.56 -16.13 20.61
N PRO A 96 -15.40 -16.80 20.77
CA PRO A 96 -14.27 -16.61 19.87
C PRO A 96 -14.53 -17.04 18.43
N ILE A 97 -15.57 -17.84 18.14
CA ILE A 97 -15.84 -18.27 16.76
C ILE A 97 -16.28 -17.10 15.88
N GLU A 98 -16.86 -16.05 16.48
CA GLU A 98 -17.25 -14.83 15.76
C GLU A 98 -16.05 -14.07 15.18
N ILE A 99 -14.83 -14.33 15.67
CA ILE A 99 -13.59 -13.76 15.11
C ILE A 99 -13.45 -14.12 13.62
N LEU A 100 -13.89 -15.31 13.21
CA LEU A 100 -13.81 -15.75 11.82
C LEU A 100 -14.89 -15.11 10.92
N ASN A 101 -15.93 -14.52 11.51
CA ASN A 101 -17.00 -13.89 10.76
C ASN A 101 -16.62 -12.48 10.29
N ILE A 102 -15.87 -12.42 9.19
CA ILE A 102 -15.48 -11.17 8.53
C ILE A 102 -16.62 -10.50 7.75
N ARG A 103 -17.74 -11.20 7.52
CA ARG A 103 -18.88 -10.67 6.74
C ARG A 103 -19.70 -9.64 7.52
N ASN A 104 -19.72 -9.74 8.84
CA ASN A 104 -20.39 -8.79 9.72
C ASN A 104 -19.64 -7.45 9.84
N GLY A 105 -18.52 -7.28 9.12
CA GLY A 105 -17.64 -6.13 9.24
C GLY A 105 -16.56 -6.37 10.30
N GLY A 106 -16.02 -5.30 10.88
CA GLY A 106 -14.96 -5.37 11.89
C GLY A 106 -13.58 -5.66 11.30
N LEU A 107 -13.17 -4.83 10.34
CA LEU A 107 -11.81 -4.80 9.79
C LEU A 107 -11.23 -3.42 10.05
N ALA A 108 -10.12 -3.37 10.79
CA ALA A 108 -9.43 -2.13 11.10
C ALA A 108 -8.31 -1.88 10.09
N ILE A 109 -8.36 -0.73 9.41
CA ILE A 109 -7.37 -0.38 8.37
C ILE A 109 -5.93 -0.38 8.88
N TYR A 110 -5.70 0.07 10.11
CA TYR A 110 -4.37 0.09 10.74
C TYR A 110 -3.74 -1.31 10.81
N GLY A 111 -4.52 -2.32 11.19
CA GLY A 111 -4.06 -3.70 11.22
C GLY A 111 -3.66 -4.23 9.85
N GLY A 112 -4.46 -3.91 8.82
CA GLY A 112 -4.15 -4.30 7.45
C GLY A 112 -2.90 -3.63 6.92
N VAL A 113 -2.71 -2.33 7.19
CA VAL A 113 -1.52 -1.59 6.77
C VAL A 113 -0.27 -2.10 7.47
N ILE A 114 -0.30 -2.29 8.79
CA ILE A 114 0.86 -2.76 9.58
C ILE A 114 1.29 -4.15 9.09
N VAL A 115 0.35 -5.09 9.00
CA VAL A 115 0.67 -6.45 8.56
C VAL A 115 1.07 -6.46 7.09
N GLY A 116 0.47 -5.63 6.24
CA GLY A 116 0.89 -5.47 4.84
C GLY A 116 2.35 -5.03 4.69
N PHE A 117 2.81 -4.06 5.49
CA PHE A 117 4.23 -3.67 5.49
C PHE A 117 5.15 -4.79 5.98
N ILE A 118 4.74 -5.54 7.01
CA ILE A 118 5.49 -6.70 7.48
C ILE A 118 5.58 -7.77 6.39
N THR A 119 4.48 -8.08 5.73
CA THR A 119 4.43 -9.05 4.62
C THR A 119 5.33 -8.63 3.47
N LEU A 120 5.29 -7.35 3.07
CA LEU A 120 6.22 -6.81 2.07
C LEU A 120 7.67 -7.00 2.52
N ALA A 121 7.97 -6.66 3.77
CA ALA A 121 9.34 -6.72 4.28
C ALA A 121 9.89 -8.15 4.28
N VAL A 122 9.10 -9.10 4.78
CA VAL A 122 9.42 -10.53 4.80
C VAL A 122 9.55 -11.07 3.38
N TYR A 123 8.61 -10.75 2.49
CA TYR A 123 8.63 -11.23 1.10
C TYR A 123 9.87 -10.76 0.34
N VAL A 124 10.20 -9.47 0.42
CA VAL A 124 11.38 -8.90 -0.23
C VAL A 124 12.66 -9.55 0.27
N LYS A 125 12.75 -9.79 1.58
CA LYS A 125 13.90 -10.48 2.20
C LYS A 125 14.03 -11.91 1.69
N LEU A 126 12.94 -12.68 1.69
CA LEU A 126 12.93 -14.07 1.23
C LEU A 126 13.25 -14.23 -0.25
N LYS A 127 12.89 -13.23 -1.07
CA LYS A 127 13.20 -13.23 -2.52
C LYS A 127 14.55 -12.60 -2.85
N HIS A 128 15.33 -12.16 -1.85
CA HIS A 128 16.61 -11.47 -2.02
C HIS A 128 16.52 -10.28 -2.99
N LYS A 129 15.46 -9.46 -2.86
CA LYS A 129 15.24 -8.29 -3.74
C LYS A 129 15.49 -6.98 -3.00
N SER A 130 15.68 -5.92 -3.78
CA SER A 130 15.82 -4.57 -3.24
C SER A 130 14.44 -4.02 -2.83
N TYR A 131 14.29 -3.69 -1.54
CA TYR A 131 13.09 -3.02 -1.00
C TYR A 131 12.72 -1.77 -1.80
N ARG A 132 13.74 -0.98 -2.15
CA ARG A 132 13.57 0.30 -2.86
C ARG A 132 13.06 0.09 -4.29
N LEU A 133 13.56 -0.93 -4.99
CA LEU A 133 13.12 -1.27 -6.34
C LEU A 133 11.70 -1.84 -6.34
N MET A 134 11.40 -2.73 -5.39
CA MET A 134 10.06 -3.29 -5.22
C MET A 134 9.05 -2.22 -4.84
N ALA A 135 9.42 -1.27 -3.97
CA ALA A 135 8.58 -0.13 -3.62
C ALA A 135 8.30 0.77 -4.83
N ASP A 136 9.32 1.15 -5.60
CA ASP A 136 9.18 1.97 -6.82
C ASP A 136 8.17 1.40 -7.83
N THR A 137 8.05 0.09 -7.89
CA THR A 137 7.19 -0.59 -8.85
C THR A 137 5.82 -0.92 -8.27
N GLY A 138 5.80 -1.43 -7.03
CA GLY A 138 4.58 -1.78 -6.31
C GLY A 138 3.68 -0.57 -6.04
N ILE A 139 4.26 0.62 -5.88
CA ILE A 139 3.51 1.85 -5.60
C ILE A 139 2.57 2.27 -6.75
N PHE A 140 2.86 1.87 -8.00
CA PHE A 140 1.93 2.03 -9.11
C PHE A 140 0.64 1.23 -8.90
N GLY A 141 0.74 0.06 -8.28
CA GLY A 141 -0.44 -0.74 -7.91
C GLY A 141 -1.25 -0.09 -6.80
N VAL A 142 -0.57 0.47 -5.79
CA VAL A 142 -1.23 1.18 -4.67
C VAL A 142 -2.04 2.36 -5.18
N ILE A 143 -1.43 3.25 -5.97
CA ILE A 143 -2.10 4.45 -6.46
C ILE A 143 -3.26 4.12 -7.40
N MET A 144 -3.12 3.10 -8.25
CA MET A 144 -4.22 2.62 -9.11
C MET A 144 -5.38 2.08 -8.27
N GLY A 145 -5.09 1.28 -7.24
CA GLY A 145 -6.09 0.81 -6.29
C GLY A 145 -6.81 1.96 -5.59
N GLN A 146 -6.10 3.03 -5.23
CA GLN A 146 -6.71 4.23 -4.65
C GLN A 146 -7.60 4.99 -5.64
N ILE A 147 -7.16 5.18 -6.90
CA ILE A 147 -7.94 5.87 -7.93
C ILE A 147 -9.31 5.21 -8.10
N ILE A 148 -9.32 3.88 -8.21
CA ILE A 148 -10.53 3.07 -8.43
C ILE A 148 -11.33 2.95 -7.13
N GLY A 149 -10.66 2.65 -6.01
CA GLY A 149 -11.30 2.39 -4.72
C GLY A 149 -12.16 3.54 -4.20
N ARG A 150 -11.79 4.80 -4.50
CA ARG A 150 -12.59 5.99 -4.10
C ARG A 150 -13.99 6.02 -4.70
N TRP A 151 -14.20 5.38 -5.85
CA TRP A 151 -15.54 5.24 -6.44
C TRP A 151 -16.44 4.32 -5.59
N GLY A 152 -15.87 3.51 -4.72
CA GLY A 152 -16.61 2.84 -3.65
C GLY A 152 -17.33 3.87 -2.78
N ASN A 153 -16.63 4.91 -2.31
CA ASN A 153 -17.22 5.94 -1.43
C ASN A 153 -18.37 6.67 -2.12
N PHE A 154 -18.24 6.91 -3.43
CA PHE A 154 -19.33 7.44 -4.24
C PHE A 154 -20.59 6.56 -4.21
N THR A 155 -20.44 5.25 -4.45
CA THR A 155 -21.59 4.33 -4.39
C THR A 155 -22.17 4.21 -2.97
N ASN A 156 -21.33 4.24 -1.93
CA ASN A 156 -21.76 4.15 -0.54
C ASN A 156 -22.34 5.45 0.02
N ARG A 157 -22.06 6.60 -0.62
CA ARG A 157 -22.48 7.96 -0.19
C ARG A 157 -21.88 8.32 1.16
N GLU A 158 -20.58 8.12 1.27
CA GLU A 158 -19.79 8.37 2.48
C GLU A 158 -18.53 9.15 2.12
N ALA A 159 -17.80 9.59 3.16
CA ALA A 159 -16.50 10.25 3.02
C ALA A 159 -16.52 11.52 2.15
N PHE A 160 -17.69 12.16 2.02
CA PHE A 160 -17.89 13.42 1.29
C PHE A 160 -17.38 14.62 2.10
N GLY A 161 -17.26 15.77 1.44
CA GLY A 161 -16.84 17.00 2.11
C GLY A 161 -18.01 17.87 2.55
N ASP A 162 -17.69 18.99 3.21
CA ASP A 162 -18.67 19.93 3.72
C ASP A 162 -19.47 20.63 2.59
N TYR A 163 -20.44 21.47 2.95
CA TYR A 163 -21.25 22.20 1.99
C TYR A 163 -20.41 23.00 0.98
N THR A 164 -20.79 22.87 -0.29
CA THR A 164 -20.22 23.60 -1.43
C THR A 164 -21.27 23.97 -2.46
N ASP A 165 -21.03 25.05 -3.18
CA ASP A 165 -21.77 25.44 -4.38
C ASP A 165 -20.86 25.49 -5.62
N SER A 166 -19.72 24.81 -5.57
CA SER A 166 -18.77 24.74 -6.69
C SER A 166 -19.33 24.05 -7.93
N LEU A 167 -18.62 24.15 -9.06
CA LEU A 167 -18.98 23.45 -10.32
C LEU A 167 -19.17 21.94 -10.12
N PHE A 168 -18.44 21.34 -9.19
CA PHE A 168 -18.52 19.90 -8.90
C PHE A 168 -19.46 19.57 -7.74
N ALA A 169 -20.26 20.51 -7.24
CA ALA A 169 -21.21 20.26 -6.16
C ALA A 169 -22.00 18.96 -6.43
N MET A 170 -22.06 18.08 -5.43
CA MET A 170 -22.74 16.79 -5.51
C MET A 170 -23.90 16.78 -4.54
N ARG A 171 -25.06 16.28 -4.96
CA ARG A 171 -26.24 16.14 -4.11
C ARG A 171 -26.48 14.70 -3.72
N LEU A 172 -26.71 14.50 -2.43
CA LEU A 172 -26.97 13.20 -1.82
C LEU A 172 -28.29 13.25 -1.02
N PRO A 173 -29.18 12.26 -1.17
CA PRO A 173 -30.38 12.15 -0.33
C PRO A 173 -30.00 12.01 1.15
N VAL A 174 -30.65 12.77 2.02
CA VAL A 174 -30.41 12.79 3.47
C VAL A 174 -30.65 11.40 4.09
N SER A 175 -31.62 10.66 3.58
CA SER A 175 -31.96 9.29 3.99
C SER A 175 -30.82 8.29 3.80
N MET A 176 -29.82 8.62 2.98
CA MET A 176 -28.78 7.68 2.53
C MET A 176 -27.38 8.00 3.05
N VAL A 177 -27.27 9.04 3.89
CA VAL A 177 -26.06 9.48 4.57
C VAL A 177 -26.23 9.36 6.09
N ARG A 178 -25.13 9.27 6.84
CA ARG A 178 -25.20 9.21 8.30
C ARG A 178 -25.51 10.61 8.84
N SER A 179 -26.47 10.72 9.76
CA SER A 179 -26.88 12.01 10.34
C SER A 179 -25.73 12.77 11.00
N ILE A 180 -24.78 12.05 11.61
CA ILE A 180 -23.58 12.64 12.24
C ILE A 180 -22.63 13.33 11.23
N GLU A 181 -22.72 13.01 9.94
CA GLU A 181 -21.92 13.65 8.88
C GLU A 181 -22.58 14.91 8.30
N ILE A 182 -23.83 15.20 8.68
CA ILE A 182 -24.58 16.36 8.22
C ILE A 182 -24.25 17.55 9.13
N THR A 183 -23.39 18.44 8.64
CA THR A 183 -22.95 19.64 9.38
C THR A 183 -24.04 20.70 9.44
N ASP A 184 -23.95 21.61 10.41
CA ASP A 184 -24.82 22.78 10.51
C ASP A 184 -24.80 23.64 9.24
N LYS A 185 -23.63 23.71 8.58
CA LYS A 185 -23.45 24.43 7.32
C LYS A 185 -24.28 23.80 6.19
N MET A 186 -24.34 22.48 6.10
CA MET A 186 -25.20 21.80 5.13
C MET A 186 -26.68 22.07 5.44
N GLN A 187 -27.09 21.95 6.71
CA GLN A 187 -28.47 22.15 7.13
C GLN A 187 -28.95 23.57 6.85
N ALA A 188 -28.11 24.59 7.09
CA ALA A 188 -28.41 25.99 6.80
C ALA A 188 -28.69 26.27 5.32
N HIS A 189 -28.20 25.43 4.41
CA HIS A 189 -28.44 25.53 2.96
C HIS A 189 -29.52 24.56 2.45
N MET A 190 -30.14 23.79 3.35
CA MET A 190 -31.32 23.00 3.04
C MET A 190 -32.58 23.84 3.22
N SER A 191 -33.49 23.76 2.26
CA SER A 191 -34.85 24.30 2.43
C SER A 191 -35.76 23.26 3.09
N THR A 192 -36.85 23.71 3.72
CA THR A 192 -37.89 22.81 4.25
C THR A 192 -38.56 21.94 3.18
N ALA A 193 -38.42 22.28 1.90
CA ALA A 193 -38.96 21.53 0.77
C ALA A 193 -37.94 20.55 0.15
N THR A 194 -36.71 20.46 0.67
CA THR A 194 -35.63 19.63 0.09
C THR A 194 -35.24 18.46 1.00
N ASN A 195 -34.96 17.30 0.41
CA ASN A 195 -34.55 16.08 1.12
C ASN A 195 -33.10 15.64 0.82
N TYR A 196 -32.25 16.55 0.32
CA TYR A 196 -30.87 16.26 -0.03
C TYR A 196 -29.91 17.28 0.59
N ILE A 197 -28.65 16.86 0.77
CA ILE A 197 -27.52 17.73 1.08
C ILE A 197 -26.72 18.02 -0.19
N GLN A 198 -26.03 19.17 -0.24
CA GLN A 198 -25.12 19.52 -1.32
C GLN A 198 -23.69 19.62 -0.78
N VAL A 199 -22.78 18.84 -1.33
CA VAL A 199 -21.47 18.53 -0.72
C VAL A 199 -20.33 18.53 -1.73
N HIS A 200 -19.11 18.70 -1.25
CA HIS A 200 -17.91 18.44 -2.02
C HIS A 200 -17.79 16.93 -2.36
N PRO A 201 -17.68 16.52 -3.64
CA PRO A 201 -17.35 15.15 -4.01
C PRO A 201 -15.85 14.87 -3.82
N THR A 202 -15.42 14.79 -2.57
CA THR A 202 -14.03 14.47 -2.19
C THR A 202 -13.53 13.18 -2.83
N PHE A 203 -14.38 12.16 -3.05
CA PHE A 203 -14.00 10.96 -3.80
C PHE A 203 -13.41 11.30 -5.18
N LEU A 204 -14.03 12.27 -5.89
CA LEU A 204 -13.62 12.70 -7.22
C LEU A 204 -12.31 13.49 -7.13
N TYR A 205 -12.20 14.38 -6.14
CA TYR A 205 -10.97 15.14 -5.91
C TYR A 205 -9.79 14.22 -5.60
N GLU A 206 -9.97 13.23 -4.73
CA GLU A 206 -8.94 12.25 -4.39
C GLU A 206 -8.59 11.37 -5.60
N SER A 207 -9.58 10.89 -6.36
CA SER A 207 -9.33 10.11 -7.59
C SER A 207 -8.57 10.91 -8.63
N LEU A 208 -8.97 12.16 -8.92
CA LEU A 208 -8.31 13.00 -9.91
C LEU A 208 -6.90 13.40 -9.48
N TRP A 209 -6.69 13.70 -8.20
CA TRP A 209 -5.37 13.97 -7.64
C TRP A 209 -4.45 12.76 -7.78
N ASN A 210 -4.95 11.56 -7.50
CA ASN A 210 -4.18 10.34 -7.69
C ASN A 210 -3.92 10.03 -9.17
N VAL A 211 -4.84 10.33 -10.09
CA VAL A 211 -4.57 10.24 -11.54
C VAL A 211 -3.45 11.20 -11.95
N LEU A 212 -3.44 12.42 -11.42
CA LEU A 212 -2.36 13.38 -11.66
C LEU A 212 -1.02 12.83 -11.17
N ILE A 213 -0.94 12.35 -9.92
CA ILE A 213 0.29 11.77 -9.37
C ILE A 213 0.73 10.56 -10.20
N LEU A 214 -0.18 9.64 -10.55
CA LEU A 214 0.13 8.48 -11.38
C LEU A 214 0.70 8.92 -12.74
N THR A 215 0.11 9.94 -13.36
CA THR A 215 0.61 10.50 -14.62
C THR A 215 2.02 11.05 -14.46
N LEU A 216 2.27 11.82 -13.40
CA LEU A 216 3.61 12.34 -13.09
C LEU A 216 4.62 11.21 -12.86
N MET A 217 4.25 10.15 -12.13
CA MET A 217 5.10 8.98 -11.92
C MET A 217 5.42 8.25 -13.22
N LEU A 218 4.43 8.05 -14.10
CA LEU A 218 4.62 7.38 -15.40
C LEU A 218 5.54 8.19 -16.32
N LEU A 219 5.41 9.52 -16.32
CA LEU A 219 6.30 10.41 -17.08
C LEU A 219 7.71 10.44 -16.48
N TYR A 220 7.82 10.40 -15.15
CA TYR A 220 9.09 10.52 -14.43
C TYR A 220 9.89 9.21 -14.36
N ILE A 221 9.29 8.05 -14.65
CA ILE A 221 9.95 6.74 -14.46
C ILE A 221 11.29 6.60 -15.21
N LYS A 222 11.44 7.27 -16.35
CA LYS A 222 12.67 7.29 -17.17
C LYS A 222 13.72 8.30 -16.69
N HIS A 223 13.34 9.18 -15.78
CA HIS A 223 14.17 10.29 -15.27
C HIS A 223 14.64 10.07 -13.84
N LYS A 224 14.26 8.96 -13.21
CA LYS A 224 14.70 8.62 -11.86
C LYS A 224 16.22 8.39 -11.82
N LYS A 225 16.84 8.89 -10.76
CA LYS A 225 18.26 8.81 -10.40
C LYS A 225 18.56 7.74 -9.36
N PHE A 226 17.58 7.23 -8.62
CA PHE A 226 17.83 6.15 -7.66
C PHE A 226 16.58 5.30 -7.43
N HIS A 227 16.81 4.07 -6.95
CA HIS A 227 15.71 3.21 -6.51
C HIS A 227 15.06 3.78 -5.25
N GLY A 228 13.74 3.93 -5.27
CA GLY A 228 12.94 4.48 -4.18
C GLY A 228 12.42 5.89 -4.48
N GLU A 229 12.96 6.57 -5.49
CA GLU A 229 12.58 7.94 -5.85
C GLU A 229 11.14 8.04 -6.34
N VAL A 230 10.64 7.04 -7.08
CA VAL A 230 9.25 7.01 -7.55
C VAL A 230 8.31 6.74 -6.38
N ALA A 231 8.73 5.89 -5.44
CA ALA A 231 8.00 5.70 -4.18
C ALA A 231 7.95 6.99 -3.34
N LEU A 232 9.03 7.77 -3.26
CA LEU A 232 9.04 9.08 -2.60
C LEU A 232 8.15 10.09 -3.31
N LEU A 233 8.15 10.12 -4.65
CA LEU A 233 7.27 10.98 -5.45
C LEU A 233 5.79 10.69 -5.14
N TYR A 234 5.41 9.41 -5.10
CA TYR A 234 4.08 9.00 -4.67
C TYR A 234 3.81 9.43 -3.22
N LEU A 235 4.72 9.13 -2.30
CA LEU A 235 4.51 9.35 -0.87
C LEU A 235 4.30 10.84 -0.58
N GLY A 236 5.11 11.69 -1.22
CA GLY A 236 4.98 13.13 -1.15
C GLY A 236 3.71 13.64 -1.83
N GLY A 237 3.49 13.26 -3.08
CA GLY A 237 2.31 13.70 -3.84
C GLY A 237 1.00 13.31 -3.17
N TYR A 238 0.88 12.05 -2.75
CA TYR A 238 -0.30 11.55 -2.05
C TYR A 238 -0.44 12.21 -0.67
N GLY A 239 0.65 12.31 0.10
CA GLY A 239 0.64 12.95 1.41
C GLY A 239 0.17 14.41 1.35
N PHE A 240 0.65 15.17 0.38
CA PHE A 240 0.23 16.55 0.15
C PHE A 240 -1.25 16.65 -0.22
N GLY A 241 -1.71 15.87 -1.20
CA GLY A 241 -3.12 15.85 -1.58
C GLY A 241 -4.04 15.42 -0.44
N ARG A 242 -3.63 14.40 0.33
CA ARG A 242 -4.36 13.94 1.52
C ARG A 242 -4.48 15.05 2.55
N GLY A 243 -3.40 15.79 2.83
CA GLY A 243 -3.40 16.92 3.75
C GLY A 243 -4.36 18.05 3.34
N LEU A 244 -4.45 18.34 2.04
CA LEU A 244 -5.35 19.36 1.50
C LEU A 244 -6.81 18.88 1.50
N ILE A 245 -7.09 17.70 0.95
CA ILE A 245 -8.47 17.22 0.78
C ILE A 245 -9.10 16.84 2.12
N GLU A 246 -8.31 16.36 3.10
CA GLU A 246 -8.83 16.05 4.43
C GLU A 246 -9.50 17.28 5.07
N SER A 247 -8.99 18.49 4.83
CA SER A 247 -9.57 19.73 5.36
C SER A 247 -11.01 20.00 4.91
N LEU A 248 -11.43 19.37 3.80
CA LEU A 248 -12.79 19.48 3.27
C LEU A 248 -13.73 18.44 3.87
N ARG A 249 -13.21 17.34 4.44
CA ARG A 249 -14.01 16.19 4.87
C ARG A 249 -14.75 16.47 6.17
N THR A 250 -15.94 15.88 6.30
CA THR A 250 -16.76 15.96 7.51
C THR A 250 -16.51 14.81 8.49
N ASP A 251 -16.00 13.68 8.01
CA ASP A 251 -15.76 12.46 8.79
C ASP A 251 -14.32 12.35 9.31
N GLN A 252 -13.84 13.41 9.95
CA GLN A 252 -12.45 13.52 10.42
C GLN A 252 -12.23 12.78 11.74
N LEU A 253 -11.15 11.99 11.80
CA LEU A 253 -10.60 11.50 13.06
C LEU A 253 -9.60 12.52 13.58
N HIS A 254 -9.92 13.18 14.69
CA HIS A 254 -9.03 14.16 15.32
C HIS A 254 -8.08 13.52 16.33
N LEU A 255 -6.90 14.12 16.50
CA LEU A 255 -6.00 13.75 17.57
C LEU A 255 -6.65 14.06 18.93
N PRO A 256 -6.51 13.18 19.94
CA PRO A 256 -7.05 13.41 21.27
C PRO A 256 -6.63 14.78 21.83
N GLY A 257 -7.60 15.61 22.22
CA GLY A 257 -7.35 16.93 22.79
C GLY A 257 -7.00 18.04 21.78
N THR A 258 -7.11 17.80 20.47
CA THR A 258 -6.86 18.84 19.45
C THR A 258 -7.95 18.84 18.36
N SER A 259 -8.01 19.91 17.57
CA SER A 259 -8.87 20.00 16.37
C SER A 259 -8.17 19.52 15.09
N ILE A 260 -6.97 18.94 15.18
CA ILE A 260 -6.18 18.55 14.00
C ILE A 260 -6.58 17.14 13.55
N PRO A 261 -7.03 16.94 12.29
CA PRO A 261 -7.27 15.62 11.73
C PRO A 261 -5.98 14.80 11.64
N VAL A 262 -6.03 13.56 12.12
CA VAL A 262 -4.89 12.61 12.11
C VAL A 262 -4.36 12.41 10.69
N SER A 263 -5.25 12.23 9.72
CA SER A 263 -4.86 12.02 8.32
C SER A 263 -4.16 13.24 7.72
N GLN A 264 -4.51 14.45 8.18
CA GLN A 264 -3.91 15.69 7.69
C GLN A 264 -2.48 15.82 8.20
N LEU A 265 -2.26 15.61 9.50
CA LEU A 265 -0.92 15.60 10.09
C LEU A 265 -0.04 14.53 9.44
N LEU A 266 -0.57 13.31 9.30
CA LEU A 266 0.14 12.23 8.63
C LEU A 266 0.48 12.59 7.18
N GLY A 267 -0.46 13.15 6.43
CA GLY A 267 -0.24 13.55 5.03
C GLY A 267 0.92 14.56 4.87
N PHE A 268 0.91 15.64 5.64
CA PHE A 268 1.99 16.63 5.58
C PHE A 268 3.32 16.10 6.14
N THR A 269 3.28 15.21 7.12
CA THR A 269 4.48 14.55 7.65
C THR A 269 5.13 13.66 6.59
N LEU A 270 4.33 12.87 5.87
CA LEU A 270 4.81 12.04 4.77
C LEU A 270 5.33 12.88 3.60
N PHE A 271 4.71 14.02 3.33
CA PHE A 271 5.22 14.99 2.35
C PHE A 271 6.59 15.54 2.73
N ALA A 272 6.75 16.03 3.96
CA ALA A 272 8.03 16.54 4.45
C ALA A 272 9.10 15.44 4.45
N PHE A 273 8.77 14.25 4.94
CA PHE A 273 9.67 13.09 4.94
C PHE A 273 10.13 12.73 3.53
N ALA A 274 9.21 12.67 2.56
CA ALA A 274 9.54 12.33 1.19
C ALA A 274 10.48 13.36 0.55
N LEU A 275 10.19 14.66 0.75
CA LEU A 275 10.99 15.76 0.22
C LEU A 275 12.40 15.78 0.84
N ILE A 276 12.50 15.68 2.16
CA ILE A 276 13.78 15.68 2.88
C ILE A 276 14.62 14.48 2.43
N THR A 277 14.02 13.30 2.34
CA THR A 277 14.71 12.08 1.93
C THR A 277 15.21 12.19 0.48
N ASP A 278 14.39 12.68 -0.45
CA ASP A 278 14.81 12.86 -1.85
C ASP A 278 15.99 13.83 -1.96
N ILE A 279 15.92 14.98 -1.28
CA ILE A 279 17.01 15.97 -1.27
C ILE A 279 18.27 15.39 -0.64
N ALA A 280 18.17 14.74 0.52
CA ALA A 280 19.31 14.16 1.22
C ALA A 280 20.02 13.09 0.38
N VAL A 281 19.27 12.20 -0.27
CA VAL A 281 19.83 11.17 -1.16
C VAL A 281 20.53 11.82 -2.36
N ARG A 282 19.95 12.84 -2.99
CA ARG A 282 20.59 13.55 -4.11
C ARG A 282 21.88 14.26 -3.70
N ILE A 283 21.92 14.89 -2.52
CA ILE A 283 23.13 15.53 -1.99
C ILE A 283 24.21 14.48 -1.75
N TYR A 284 23.86 13.37 -1.11
CA TYR A 284 24.77 12.26 -0.87
C TYR A 284 25.34 11.68 -2.18
N MET A 285 24.49 11.45 -3.18
CA MET A 285 24.92 10.97 -4.50
C MET A 285 25.88 11.92 -5.20
N LYS A 286 25.61 13.24 -5.14
CA LYS A 286 26.49 14.26 -5.75
C LYS A 286 27.86 14.31 -5.06
N LYS A 287 27.91 14.10 -3.74
CA LYS A 287 29.15 14.10 -2.96
C LYS A 287 30.01 12.86 -3.22
N ASN A 288 29.38 11.72 -3.50
CA ASN A 288 30.05 10.42 -3.60
C ASN A 288 30.21 9.90 -5.05
N SER A 289 29.93 10.70 -6.08
CA SER A 289 30.05 10.32 -7.51
C SER A 289 29.42 8.97 -7.86
N TYR A 290 28.25 8.67 -7.30
CA TYR A 290 27.57 7.38 -7.52
C TYR A 290 27.17 7.21 -9.00
N VAL A 291 27.79 6.24 -9.68
CA VAL A 291 27.28 5.71 -10.95
C VAL A 291 26.20 4.68 -10.59
N ILE A 292 25.01 4.82 -11.17
CA ILE A 292 23.94 3.82 -11.03
C ILE A 292 24.37 2.63 -11.89
N LEU A 293 25.00 1.62 -11.29
CA LEU A 293 25.09 0.31 -11.92
C LEU A 293 23.67 -0.29 -11.93
N PRO A 294 23.24 -0.93 -13.03
CA PRO A 294 21.98 -1.67 -13.07
C PRO A 294 21.90 -2.60 -11.86
N SER A 295 20.77 -2.62 -11.16
CA SER A 295 20.59 -3.37 -9.90
C SER A 295 20.92 -4.86 -10.02
N ASP A 296 20.78 -5.42 -11.22
CA ASP A 296 21.03 -6.82 -11.48
C ASP A 296 22.54 -7.13 -11.53
N GLU A 297 23.39 -6.17 -11.89
CA GLU A 297 24.85 -6.34 -11.85
C GLU A 297 25.38 -6.32 -10.42
N VAL A 298 24.95 -5.37 -9.58
CA VAL A 298 25.45 -5.27 -8.18
C VAL A 298 24.98 -6.42 -7.30
N ILE A 299 23.74 -6.90 -7.49
CA ILE A 299 23.25 -8.07 -6.76
C ILE A 299 23.97 -9.33 -7.25
N ASN A 300 24.15 -9.51 -8.56
CA ASN A 300 24.90 -10.65 -9.08
C ASN A 300 26.37 -10.61 -8.69
N GLU A 301 26.99 -9.44 -8.60
CA GLU A 301 28.39 -9.28 -8.20
C GLU A 301 28.57 -9.56 -6.71
N ASN A 302 27.72 -9.04 -5.83
CA ASN A 302 27.79 -9.35 -4.39
C ASN A 302 27.46 -10.82 -4.12
N VAL A 303 26.46 -11.40 -4.80
CA VAL A 303 26.15 -12.83 -4.67
C VAL A 303 27.29 -13.68 -5.22
N ARG A 304 27.93 -13.27 -6.33
CA ARG A 304 29.11 -13.97 -6.87
C ARG A 304 30.29 -13.89 -5.90
N LEU A 305 30.56 -12.72 -5.31
CA LEU A 305 31.62 -12.54 -4.31
C LEU A 305 31.36 -13.35 -3.04
N ASP A 306 30.11 -13.42 -2.58
CA ASP A 306 29.72 -14.25 -1.42
C ASP A 306 29.91 -15.75 -1.75
N MET A 307 29.55 -16.17 -2.98
CA MET A 307 29.76 -17.56 -3.43
C MET A 307 31.23 -17.91 -3.63
N GLU A 308 32.05 -16.97 -4.13
CA GLU A 308 33.51 -17.13 -4.27
C GLU A 308 34.17 -17.23 -2.90
N ALA A 309 33.77 -16.38 -1.94
CA ALA A 309 34.26 -16.43 -0.56
C ALA A 309 33.84 -17.72 0.19
N GLU A 310 32.63 -18.24 -0.07
CA GLU A 310 32.21 -19.54 0.48
C GLU A 310 32.94 -20.73 -0.17
N ALA A 311 33.37 -20.60 -1.42
CA ALA A 311 34.16 -21.62 -2.12
C ALA A 311 35.61 -21.65 -1.63
N GLU A 312 36.28 -20.50 -1.50
CA GLU A 312 37.64 -20.41 -0.93
C GLU A 312 37.68 -20.95 0.50
N ASN A 313 36.71 -20.62 1.34
CA ASN A 313 36.66 -21.15 2.72
C ASN A 313 36.44 -22.67 2.79
N LYS A 314 35.87 -23.29 1.76
CA LYS A 314 35.72 -24.75 1.68
C LYS A 314 36.99 -25.42 1.19
N GLU A 315 37.65 -24.86 0.19
CA GLU A 315 38.95 -25.36 -0.29
C GLU A 315 40.02 -25.24 0.82
N ASP A 316 40.02 -24.16 1.60
CA ASP A 316 40.90 -23.97 2.76
C ASP A 316 40.60 -24.93 3.93
N ALA A 317 39.37 -25.46 4.02
CA ALA A 317 38.99 -26.44 5.03
C ALA A 317 39.37 -27.86 4.58
N GLU A 318 39.08 -28.20 3.31
CA GLU A 318 39.43 -29.51 2.73
C GLU A 318 40.96 -29.68 2.63
N GLY A 319 41.71 -28.63 2.29
CA GLY A 319 43.19 -28.67 2.27
C GLY A 319 43.84 -28.85 3.65
N LYS A 320 43.17 -28.40 4.73
CA LYS A 320 43.63 -28.63 6.11
C LYS A 320 43.33 -30.05 6.59
N ASP A 321 42.19 -30.59 6.18
CA ASP A 321 41.82 -31.98 6.49
C ASP A 321 42.72 -32.99 5.73
N GLU A 322 43.20 -32.66 4.52
CA GLU A 322 44.18 -33.49 3.81
C GLU A 322 45.59 -33.41 4.42
N GLU A 323 46.06 -32.24 4.85
CA GLU A 323 47.36 -32.11 5.56
C GLU A 323 47.35 -32.78 6.94
N GLU A 324 46.23 -32.79 7.66
CA GLU A 324 46.11 -33.52 8.94
C GLU A 324 46.10 -35.05 8.73
N ASN A 325 45.47 -35.55 7.66
CA ASN A 325 45.44 -36.98 7.36
C ASN A 325 46.79 -37.52 6.83
N GLU A 326 47.56 -36.74 6.05
CA GLU A 326 48.91 -37.15 5.62
C GLU A 326 49.95 -37.11 6.75
N ALA A 327 49.71 -36.33 7.81
CA ALA A 327 50.59 -36.26 8.98
C ALA A 327 50.46 -37.47 9.92
N GLU A 328 49.31 -38.16 9.93
CA GLU A 328 49.06 -39.35 10.76
C GLU A 328 49.51 -40.69 10.11
N GLU A 329 49.86 -40.72 8.83
CA GLU A 329 50.17 -41.95 8.09
C GLU A 329 51.67 -42.29 7.91
N LYS A 330 52.59 -41.69 8.68
CA LYS A 330 54.00 -42.13 8.68
C LYS A 330 54.21 -43.36 9.58
N PRO A 331 54.66 -44.51 9.04
CA PRO A 331 54.94 -45.69 9.87
C PRO A 331 56.21 -45.50 10.70
N GLU A 332 56.14 -45.86 11.99
CA GLU A 332 57.31 -46.10 12.84
C GLU A 332 58.07 -47.33 12.33
N ASP A 333 59.30 -47.12 11.86
CA ASP A 333 60.22 -48.18 11.45
C ASP A 333 60.84 -48.83 12.71
N ASN A 334 60.35 -50.02 13.06
CA ASN A 334 60.93 -50.89 14.09
C ASN A 334 62.10 -51.68 13.49
N THR A 335 63.34 -51.25 13.75
CA THR A 335 64.51 -52.10 13.59
C THR A 335 64.89 -52.73 14.94
N GLU A 336 64.60 -54.02 15.08
CA GLU A 336 65.12 -54.90 16.12
C GLU A 336 66.65 -55.09 15.98
N ASP A 337 67.31 -55.05 17.11
CA ASP A 337 68.74 -55.25 17.35
C ASP A 337 69.04 -56.75 17.41
N ASP A 338 69.82 -57.25 16.44
CA ASP A 338 70.51 -58.54 16.52
C ASP A 338 72.00 -58.32 16.22
N THR A 339 72.81 -58.19 17.27
CA THR A 339 74.27 -58.29 17.20
C THR A 339 74.77 -59.53 17.93
N GLU A 340 75.01 -60.60 17.15
CA GLU A 340 75.93 -61.67 17.51
C GLU A 340 77.38 -61.24 17.21
N THR A 341 78.23 -61.34 18.23
CA THR A 341 79.70 -61.18 18.18
C THR A 341 80.40 -62.10 17.17
N LYS A 342 81.19 -61.53 16.26
CA LYS A 342 82.63 -61.85 16.05
C LYS A 342 83.32 -60.95 15.03
#